data_AF-A0A367ZQT0-F1
#
_entry.id   AF-A0A367ZQT0-F1
#
_cell.length_a   1.000
_cell.length_b   1.000
_cell.length_c   1.000
_cell.angle_alpha   90.00
_cell.angle_beta   90.00
_cell.angle_gamma   90.00
#
_symmetry.space_group_name_H-M   'P 1'
#
loop_
_entity.id
_entity.type
_entity.pdbx_description
1 polymer ?
#
loop_
_entity_poly.entity_id
_entity_poly.type
_entity_poly.pdbx_seq_one_letter_code
_entity_poly.pdbx_strand_id
1 'polypeptide(L)'
;MYKTISLVLILAVVGGLAIMSTGCGGDGGGILGAALGIIAIAAIASSGGAGAAAFAASVRHSPRAAVVATTGYKAVIKVNGVTATETTDLTKKDDNKELYINAEISVNPGTNEYSIELYPATANTTTDPLFKTYRVATVDNGGRTTDNPQLNATATARALAYEEWKKKYPTQTANATINDFSPNQADIDALALKIQNHLDTNMTATVLPDATFKWPATVTDDAKKVASDTPAPTPTTTGNIATGEAYIQPGFQWLPGQTEPQQVSQMQTVPEKIGIAFFPLPAPDNRLTLGNFFGPFTPFANQTTVIRYLPNVTSLDAVTQAGDTYNHHAFGGDSQATQLAENQVYDFLVDGYYGALQIHAVSAEMVTIRYKYNTTKGNKNLNPQAFAAKIAY
;
A
#
# COMPACT_ATOMS: atom_id res chain seq x y z
N MET A 1 22.08 1.40 57.44
CA MET A 1 20.63 1.68 57.55
C MET A 1 20.18 2.33 56.26
N TYR A 2 19.21 1.70 55.57
CA TYR A 2 18.14 2.22 54.68
C TYR A 2 18.29 3.62 54.03
N LYS A 3 17.90 3.93 52.79
CA LYS A 3 16.99 3.30 51.81
C LYS A 3 17.10 4.06 50.47
N THR A 4 16.76 3.35 49.40
CA THR A 4 16.47 3.74 48.01
C THR A 4 15.56 4.95 47.78
N ILE A 5 15.74 5.63 46.63
CA ILE A 5 14.76 6.06 45.58
C ILE A 5 15.53 7.05 44.67
N SER A 6 15.82 6.86 43.37
CA SER A 6 15.07 6.50 42.14
C SER A 6 14.94 7.71 41.21
N LEU A 7 15.30 7.48 39.94
CA LEU A 7 14.67 8.02 38.74
C LEU A 7 15.06 9.42 38.20
N VAL A 8 15.25 9.44 36.87
CA VAL A 8 15.31 10.59 35.95
C VAL A 8 16.68 11.26 35.76
N LEU A 9 17.60 10.65 34.99
CA LEU A 9 18.47 11.37 34.04
C LEU A 9 19.34 10.45 33.14
N ILE A 10 18.77 9.51 32.37
CA ILE A 10 19.51 8.86 31.26
C ILE A 10 18.57 8.74 30.07
N LEU A 11 18.27 9.87 29.44
CA LEU A 11 17.57 9.93 28.16
C LEU A 11 18.08 11.15 27.36
N ALA A 12 19.38 11.16 27.03
CA ALA A 12 19.98 12.26 26.26
C ALA A 12 21.27 11.87 25.52
N VAL A 13 21.39 10.65 24.93
CA VAL A 13 22.58 10.30 24.10
C VAL A 13 22.27 9.39 22.88
N VAL A 14 21.05 9.35 22.33
CA VAL A 14 20.80 8.65 21.04
C VAL A 14 19.84 9.44 20.15
N GLY A 15 20.09 10.74 20.00
CA GLY A 15 19.30 11.60 19.12
C GLY A 15 20.19 12.68 18.53
N GLY A 16 20.75 12.41 17.36
CA GLY A 16 21.51 13.40 16.61
C GLY A 16 22.71 12.83 15.89
N LEU A 17 22.47 12.21 14.73
CA LEU A 17 23.41 12.15 13.60
C LEU A 17 22.65 11.64 12.37
N ALA A 18 21.72 12.48 11.90
CA ALA A 18 21.38 12.54 10.49
C ALA A 18 21.61 13.99 10.09
N ILE A 19 22.00 14.21 8.83
CA ILE A 19 22.41 15.47 8.21
C ILE A 19 23.91 15.74 8.40
N MET A 20 24.72 15.27 7.46
CA MET A 20 25.66 16.07 6.65
C MET A 20 26.46 15.15 5.71
N SER A 21 26.82 15.71 4.54
CA SER A 21 27.53 15.13 3.39
C SER A 21 26.61 14.39 2.40
N THR A 22 26.43 14.82 1.15
CA THR A 22 27.26 15.64 0.25
C THR A 22 26.42 16.37 -0.79
N GLY A 23 26.72 17.64 -1.06
CA GLY A 23 26.19 18.37 -2.22
C GLY A 23 26.27 19.89 -2.10
N CYS A 24 27.48 20.43 -2.02
CA CYS A 24 27.74 21.86 -2.19
C CYS A 24 28.26 22.10 -3.62
N GLY A 25 27.57 22.94 -4.40
CA GLY A 25 28.10 23.59 -5.60
C GLY A 25 27.24 23.45 -6.85
N GLY A 26 26.50 24.51 -7.19
CA GLY A 26 26.02 24.76 -8.57
C GLY A 26 24.59 25.26 -8.65
N ASP A 27 24.40 26.57 -8.66
CA ASP A 27 23.14 27.28 -8.88
C ASP A 27 22.44 26.88 -10.20
N GLY A 28 21.11 26.72 -10.12
CA GLY A 28 20.22 26.80 -11.29
C GLY A 28 19.12 25.74 -11.36
N GLY A 29 17.90 26.10 -10.95
CA GLY A 29 16.66 25.40 -11.33
C GLY A 29 16.03 24.59 -10.21
N GLY A 30 14.87 25.06 -9.72
CA GLY A 30 14.11 24.44 -8.64
C GLY A 30 13.75 22.98 -8.90
N ILE A 31 14.25 22.10 -8.05
CA ILE A 31 13.75 20.74 -7.88
C ILE A 31 12.96 20.76 -6.57
N LEU A 32 11.64 20.65 -6.67
CA LEU A 32 10.80 20.18 -5.57
C LEU A 32 11.30 18.77 -5.20
N GLY A 33 12.25 18.70 -4.27
CA GLY A 33 12.82 17.45 -3.80
C GLY A 33 11.73 16.64 -3.12
N ALA A 34 11.30 15.55 -3.75
CA ALA A 34 10.45 14.56 -3.11
C ALA A 34 11.20 14.05 -1.87
N ALA A 35 10.71 14.36 -0.67
CA ALA A 35 11.31 13.87 0.55
C ALA A 35 11.02 12.36 0.64
N LEU A 36 12.08 11.54 0.59
CA LEU A 36 11.95 10.11 0.79
C LEU A 36 11.37 9.83 2.19
N GLY A 37 10.54 8.80 2.28
CA GLY A 37 10.07 8.26 3.55
C GLY A 37 11.03 7.20 4.09
N ILE A 38 10.91 6.84 5.38
CA ILE A 38 11.74 5.82 6.03
C ILE A 38 10.88 4.67 6.57
N ILE A 39 11.25 3.43 6.28
CA ILE A 39 10.79 2.24 7.00
C ILE A 39 11.87 1.84 8.01
N ALA A 40 11.52 1.87 9.30
CA ALA A 40 12.37 1.38 10.37
C ALA A 40 11.93 -0.04 10.76
N ILE A 41 12.84 -1.00 10.66
CA ILE A 41 12.58 -2.42 10.89
C ILE A 41 13.29 -2.86 12.16
N ALA A 42 12.55 -3.48 13.07
CA ALA A 42 13.09 -4.23 14.21
C ALA A 42 12.50 -5.65 14.19
N ALA A 43 13.11 -6.53 13.39
CA ALA A 43 12.62 -7.89 13.17
C ALA A 43 13.24 -8.89 14.16
N ILE A 44 12.47 -9.94 14.48
CA ILE A 44 12.92 -11.04 15.34
C ILE A 44 12.86 -12.34 14.54
N ALA A 45 13.98 -13.04 14.41
CA ALA A 45 14.02 -14.40 13.88
C ALA A 45 14.11 -15.43 15.01
N SER A 46 13.23 -16.42 14.98
CA SER A 46 13.18 -17.51 15.95
C SER A 46 12.76 -18.80 15.27
N SER A 47 13.48 -19.89 15.55
CA SER A 47 13.08 -21.19 15.04
C SER A 47 11.94 -21.81 15.86
N GLY A 48 11.77 -21.53 17.15
CA GLY A 48 10.84 -22.31 17.98
C GLY A 48 11.14 -23.84 17.98
N GLY A 49 10.31 -24.64 18.68
CA GLY A 49 10.35 -26.10 18.60
C GLY A 49 11.58 -26.80 19.21
N ALA A 50 11.88 -28.03 18.74
CA ALA A 50 13.01 -28.84 19.23
C ALA A 50 14.35 -28.39 18.63
N GLY A 51 14.33 -27.87 17.40
CA GLY A 51 15.45 -27.21 16.74
C GLY A 51 15.75 -25.81 17.28
N ALA A 52 14.92 -25.27 18.20
CA ALA A 52 15.28 -24.12 19.01
C ALA A 52 16.63 -24.28 19.70
N ALA A 53 17.01 -25.49 20.10
CA ALA A 53 18.33 -25.73 20.70
C ALA A 53 19.48 -25.58 19.69
N ALA A 54 19.26 -25.94 18.43
CA ALA A 54 20.22 -25.88 17.35
C ALA A 54 20.35 -24.48 16.75
N PHE A 55 19.22 -23.82 16.47
CA PHE A 55 19.18 -22.39 16.15
C PHE A 55 19.72 -21.56 17.31
N ALA A 56 19.42 -21.93 18.56
CA ALA A 56 20.04 -21.24 19.68
C ALA A 56 21.55 -21.49 19.76
N ALA A 57 22.02 -22.68 19.41
CA ALA A 57 23.44 -23.02 19.46
C ALA A 57 24.25 -22.50 18.26
N SER A 58 23.63 -22.30 17.10
CA SER A 58 24.20 -21.54 15.99
C SER A 58 24.36 -20.06 16.31
N VAL A 59 23.52 -19.59 17.23
CA VAL A 59 23.57 -18.26 17.82
C VAL A 59 24.49 -18.25 19.06
N ARG A 60 24.91 -19.39 19.65
CA ARG A 60 25.87 -19.40 20.77
C ARG A 60 27.27 -18.99 20.32
N HIS A 61 27.82 -17.96 20.96
CA HIS A 61 29.25 -17.68 20.91
C HIS A 61 29.97 -18.86 21.59
N SER A 62 30.73 -19.67 20.85
CA SER A 62 31.65 -20.60 21.50
C SER A 62 32.79 -19.77 22.07
N PRO A 63 33.06 -19.80 23.39
CA PRO A 63 34.23 -19.15 23.95
C PRO A 63 35.45 -20.04 23.65
N ARG A 64 35.95 -19.97 22.42
CA ARG A 64 37.34 -20.31 22.13
C ARG A 64 38.06 -19.02 21.77
N ALA A 65 39.23 -18.85 22.38
CA ALA A 65 39.97 -17.59 22.43
C ALA A 65 40.10 -16.92 21.06
N ALA A 66 39.76 -15.63 21.04
CA ALA A 66 40.11 -14.64 20.03
C ALA A 66 39.82 -15.02 18.56
N VAL A 67 38.53 -15.14 18.21
CA VAL A 67 38.09 -14.90 16.83
C VAL A 67 36.90 -13.93 16.90
N VAL A 68 37.04 -12.80 16.21
CA VAL A 68 36.01 -11.79 15.99
C VAL A 68 34.73 -12.50 15.56
N ALA A 69 33.66 -12.36 16.35
CA ALA A 69 32.42 -13.11 16.20
C ALA A 69 31.64 -12.64 14.95
N THR A 70 31.98 -13.17 13.78
CA THR A 70 31.09 -13.12 12.61
C THR A 70 29.84 -13.93 12.94
N THR A 71 28.66 -13.31 12.91
CA THR A 71 27.39 -14.03 12.98
C THR A 71 27.32 -15.02 11.83
N GLY A 72 26.91 -16.28 12.10
CA GLY A 72 26.75 -17.30 11.06
C GLY A 72 25.60 -17.01 10.07
N TYR A 73 24.98 -15.83 10.17
CA TYR A 73 23.82 -15.41 9.42
C TYR A 73 23.98 -13.98 8.91
N LYS A 74 23.26 -13.70 7.82
CA LYS A 74 23.07 -12.37 7.26
C LYS A 74 21.59 -12.14 6.99
N ALA A 75 21.11 -10.92 7.17
CA ALA A 75 19.77 -10.51 6.80
C ALA A 75 19.82 -9.67 5.52
N VAL A 76 18.93 -9.98 4.59
CA VAL A 76 18.73 -9.23 3.34
C VAL A 76 17.32 -8.67 3.36
N ILE A 77 17.20 -7.36 3.12
CA ILE A 77 15.91 -6.69 3.05
C ILE A 77 15.72 -6.17 1.63
N LYS A 78 14.61 -6.55 1.01
CA LYS A 78 14.26 -6.17 -0.35
C LYS A 78 13.00 -5.32 -0.34
N VAL A 79 12.98 -4.24 -1.11
CA VAL A 79 11.79 -3.41 -1.34
C VAL A 79 11.36 -3.59 -2.79
N ASN A 80 10.11 -3.96 -3.01
CA ASN A 80 9.56 -4.25 -4.35
C ASN A 80 10.44 -5.22 -5.16
N GLY A 81 11.01 -6.23 -4.50
CA GLY A 81 11.88 -7.25 -5.11
C GLY A 81 13.35 -6.85 -5.31
N VAL A 82 13.73 -5.59 -5.06
CA VAL A 82 15.11 -5.11 -5.18
C VAL A 82 15.77 -5.07 -3.81
N THR A 83 17.00 -5.60 -3.70
CA THR A 83 17.78 -5.51 -2.45
C THR A 83 18.02 -4.06 -2.07
N ALA A 84 17.45 -3.64 -0.95
CA ALA A 84 17.60 -2.31 -0.40
C ALA A 84 18.77 -2.25 0.60
N THR A 85 18.94 -3.30 1.40
CA THR A 85 20.08 -3.43 2.31
C THR A 85 20.40 -4.89 2.62
N GLU A 86 21.66 -5.15 2.98
CA GLU A 86 22.16 -6.41 3.51
C GLU A 86 22.95 -6.08 4.78
N THR A 87 22.69 -6.81 5.85
CA THR A 87 23.38 -6.62 7.13
C THR A 87 23.81 -7.95 7.74
N THR A 88 25.07 -7.98 8.17
CA THR A 88 25.61 -9.02 9.05
C THR A 88 25.59 -8.58 10.52
N ASP A 89 25.24 -7.32 10.81
CA ASP A 89 25.19 -6.77 12.16
C ASP A 89 23.90 -7.19 12.87
N LEU A 90 23.80 -8.49 13.15
CA LEU A 90 22.67 -9.10 13.82
C LEU A 90 22.90 -9.15 15.32
N THR A 91 21.94 -8.64 16.09
CA THR A 91 22.03 -8.64 17.55
C THR A 91 21.37 -9.90 18.12
N LYS A 92 22.03 -10.57 19.06
CA LYS A 92 21.49 -11.73 19.74
C LYS A 92 20.69 -11.29 20.96
N LYS A 93 19.57 -11.95 21.24
CA LYS A 93 18.91 -11.80 22.55
C LYS A 93 19.67 -12.58 23.62
N ASP A 94 19.57 -12.15 24.88
CA ASP A 94 20.32 -12.70 26.02
C ASP A 94 20.15 -14.23 26.20
N ASP A 95 19.03 -14.80 25.75
CA ASP A 95 18.75 -16.23 25.81
C ASP A 95 19.37 -17.05 24.67
N ASN A 96 20.02 -16.39 23.72
CA ASN A 96 20.55 -16.92 22.47
C ASN A 96 19.50 -17.63 21.60
N LYS A 97 18.19 -17.41 21.77
CA LYS A 97 17.15 -18.10 20.99
C LYS A 97 16.59 -17.26 19.84
N GLU A 98 16.90 -15.97 19.85
CA GLU A 98 16.36 -14.99 18.93
C GLU A 98 17.49 -14.13 18.34
N LEU A 99 17.34 -13.80 17.05
CA LEU A 99 18.16 -12.82 16.35
C LEU A 99 17.34 -11.58 16.05
N TYR A 100 17.84 -10.43 16.48
CA TYR A 100 17.32 -9.10 16.16
C TYR A 100 17.99 -8.56 14.91
N ILE A 101 17.15 -8.12 13.97
CA ILE A 101 17.54 -7.44 12.74
C ILE A 101 17.03 -6.00 12.86
N ASN A 102 17.96 -5.05 12.93
CA ASN A 102 17.63 -3.63 12.91
C ASN A 102 18.08 -3.03 11.58
N ALA A 103 17.17 -2.33 10.90
CA ALA A 103 17.49 -1.66 9.64
C ALA A 103 16.60 -0.43 9.44
N GLU A 104 17.14 0.56 8.74
CA GLU A 104 16.36 1.69 8.22
C GLU A 104 16.51 1.72 6.71
N ILE A 105 15.39 1.89 6.00
CA ILE A 105 15.34 1.85 4.55
C ILE A 105 14.61 3.07 4.05
N SER A 106 15.25 3.81 3.14
CA SER A 106 14.61 4.93 2.44
C SER A 106 13.73 4.39 1.32
N VAL A 107 12.48 4.84 1.26
CA VAL A 107 11.48 4.42 0.26
C VAL A 107 10.75 5.62 -0.31
N ASN A 108 10.14 5.45 -1.48
CA ASN A 108 9.21 6.45 -2.01
C ASN A 108 7.96 6.51 -1.09
N PRO A 109 7.38 7.70 -0.88
CA PRO A 109 6.11 7.83 -0.18
C PRO A 109 5.01 6.98 -0.82
N GLY A 110 4.13 6.41 0.01
CA GLY A 110 3.05 5.52 -0.39
C GLY A 110 3.19 4.10 0.17
N THR A 111 2.43 3.18 -0.42
CA THR A 111 2.40 1.77 -0.03
C THR A 111 3.58 1.02 -0.65
N ASN A 112 4.44 0.45 0.19
CA ASN A 112 5.62 -0.30 -0.21
C ASN A 112 5.53 -1.74 0.31
N GLU A 113 5.74 -2.71 -0.58
CA GLU A 113 5.94 -4.11 -0.19
C GLU A 113 7.44 -4.38 -0.01
N TYR A 114 7.80 -5.04 1.08
CA TYR A 114 9.16 -5.45 1.34
C TYR A 114 9.22 -6.86 1.91
N SER A 115 10.35 -7.53 1.69
CA SER A 115 10.67 -8.82 2.29
C SER A 115 11.91 -8.73 3.18
N ILE A 116 11.93 -9.54 4.22
CA ILE A 116 13.09 -9.75 5.08
C ILE A 116 13.45 -11.22 4.99
N GLU A 117 14.70 -11.49 4.64
CA GLU A 117 15.23 -12.82 4.37
C GLU A 117 16.45 -13.07 5.25
N LEU A 118 16.44 -14.15 6.03
CA LEU A 118 17.58 -14.59 6.82
C LEU A 118 18.30 -15.71 6.08
N TYR A 119 19.59 -15.52 5.84
CA TYR A 119 20.46 -16.46 5.14
C TYR A 119 21.61 -16.93 6.02
N PRO A 120 22.22 -18.09 5.70
CA PRO A 120 23.59 -18.37 6.12
C PRO A 120 24.53 -17.23 5.71
N ALA A 121 25.51 -16.89 6.53
CA ALA A 121 26.50 -15.87 6.19
C ALA A 121 27.28 -16.19 4.90
N THR A 122 27.41 -17.48 4.57
CA THR A 122 28.08 -17.97 3.36
C THR A 122 27.16 -18.03 2.12
N ALA A 123 25.90 -17.60 2.22
CA ALA A 123 24.92 -17.74 1.14
C ALA A 123 25.35 -17.07 -0.17
N ASN A 124 25.04 -17.74 -1.28
CA ASN A 124 25.23 -17.29 -2.65
C ASN A 124 23.86 -17.02 -3.33
N THR A 125 23.88 -16.65 -4.61
CA THR A 125 22.67 -16.31 -5.39
C THR A 125 21.68 -17.47 -5.55
N THR A 126 22.13 -18.69 -5.33
CA THR A 126 21.29 -19.89 -5.39
C THR A 126 20.87 -20.37 -4.01
N THR A 127 21.37 -19.86 -2.89
CA THR A 127 20.96 -20.34 -1.56
C THR A 127 19.52 -19.94 -1.25
N ASP A 128 18.73 -20.83 -0.63
CA ASP A 128 17.39 -20.46 -0.17
C ASP A 128 17.45 -19.75 1.20
N PRO A 129 16.55 -18.81 1.51
CA PRO A 129 16.50 -18.21 2.84
C PRO A 129 15.97 -19.21 3.88
N LEU A 130 16.59 -19.21 5.06
CA LEU A 130 16.18 -20.01 6.23
C LEU A 130 14.87 -19.53 6.81
N PHE A 131 14.72 -18.21 6.92
CA PHE A 131 13.46 -17.57 7.26
C PHE A 131 13.17 -16.44 6.30
N LYS A 132 11.89 -16.28 5.97
CA LYS A 132 11.43 -15.23 5.06
C LYS A 132 10.09 -14.71 5.50
N THR A 133 9.86 -13.41 5.33
CA THR A 133 8.55 -12.79 5.53
C THR A 133 8.36 -11.66 4.53
N TYR A 134 7.12 -11.40 4.14
CA TYR A 134 6.70 -10.24 3.35
C TYR A 134 5.80 -9.35 4.19
N ARG A 135 5.94 -8.03 4.04
CA ARG A 135 5.15 -7.02 4.74
C ARG A 135 4.81 -5.88 3.80
N VAL A 136 3.77 -5.15 4.17
CA VAL A 136 3.36 -3.90 3.51
C VAL A 136 3.44 -2.79 4.55
N ALA A 137 4.10 -1.69 4.19
CA ALA A 137 4.10 -0.46 4.98
C ALA A 137 3.65 0.71 4.11
N THR A 138 2.78 1.55 4.66
CA THR A 138 2.46 2.86 4.08
C THR A 138 3.33 3.90 4.76
N VAL A 139 4.02 4.71 3.95
CA VAL A 139 4.92 5.76 4.44
C VAL A 139 4.50 7.11 3.86
N ASP A 140 4.27 8.08 4.74
CA ASP A 140 3.95 9.45 4.34
C ASP A 140 5.18 10.16 3.75
N ASN A 141 4.97 11.27 3.05
CA ASN A 141 6.05 12.08 2.48
C ASN A 141 6.94 12.66 3.59
N GLY A 142 8.25 12.33 3.57
CA GLY A 142 9.18 12.63 4.67
C GLY A 142 8.86 11.93 6.00
N GLY A 143 7.91 10.99 6.00
CA GLY A 143 7.44 10.28 7.18
C GLY A 143 8.32 9.09 7.57
N ARG A 144 8.06 8.55 8.77
CA ARG A 144 8.72 7.36 9.31
C ARG A 144 7.67 6.35 9.76
N THR A 145 7.75 5.13 9.23
CA THR A 145 6.91 3.99 9.65
C THR A 145 7.78 2.93 10.30
N THR A 146 7.42 2.49 11.49
CA THR A 146 8.13 1.41 12.20
C THR A 146 7.37 0.10 12.04
N ASP A 147 8.08 -0.98 11.72
CA ASP A 147 7.53 -2.34 11.70
C ASP A 147 8.40 -3.34 12.48
N ASN A 148 7.73 -4.27 13.17
CA ASN A 148 8.35 -5.27 14.03
C ASN A 148 8.00 -6.71 13.58
N PRO A 149 8.44 -7.14 12.38
CA PRO A 149 8.06 -8.43 11.82
C PRO A 149 8.71 -9.61 12.54
N GLN A 150 7.99 -10.73 12.55
CA GLN A 150 8.49 -12.03 13.01
C GLN A 150 8.97 -12.86 11.80
N LEU A 151 10.13 -13.47 11.94
CA LEU A 151 10.71 -14.43 11.01
C LEU A 151 10.69 -15.80 11.68
N ASN A 152 9.71 -16.62 11.30
CA ASN A 152 9.49 -17.96 11.84
C ASN A 152 8.94 -18.89 10.75
N ALA A 153 8.72 -20.17 11.07
CA ALA A 153 8.25 -21.15 10.09
C ALA A 153 6.91 -20.79 9.45
N THR A 154 5.97 -20.21 10.20
CA THR A 154 4.65 -19.78 9.68
C THR A 154 4.79 -18.61 8.70
N ALA A 155 5.61 -17.60 9.03
CA ALA A 155 5.89 -16.49 8.14
C ALA A 155 6.59 -16.97 6.85
N THR A 156 7.54 -17.90 6.97
CA THR A 156 8.22 -18.50 5.83
C THR A 156 7.27 -19.32 4.96
N ALA A 157 6.40 -20.14 5.56
CA ALA A 157 5.38 -20.90 4.83
C ALA A 157 4.50 -19.98 3.97
N ARG A 158 4.00 -18.89 4.58
CA ARG A 158 3.20 -17.89 3.87
C ARG A 158 3.99 -17.19 2.78
N ALA A 159 5.24 -16.83 3.03
CA ALA A 159 6.10 -16.18 2.05
C ALA A 159 6.40 -17.09 0.83
N LEU A 160 6.75 -18.36 1.06
CA LEU A 160 7.00 -19.32 -0.02
C LEU A 160 5.75 -19.56 -0.87
N ALA A 161 4.59 -19.76 -0.23
CA ALA A 161 3.33 -19.92 -0.94
C ALA A 161 2.94 -18.65 -1.71
N TYR A 162 3.20 -17.46 -1.17
CA TYR A 162 2.95 -16.19 -1.86
C TYR A 162 3.80 -16.02 -3.13
N GLU A 163 5.08 -16.38 -3.09
CA GLU A 163 5.96 -16.32 -4.27
C GLU A 163 5.47 -17.25 -5.37
N GLU A 164 5.07 -18.48 -5.03
CA GLU A 164 4.48 -19.41 -5.99
C GLU A 164 3.12 -18.93 -6.52
N TRP A 165 2.34 -18.23 -5.70
CA TRP A 165 1.06 -17.63 -6.13
C TRP A 165 1.27 -16.49 -7.13
N LYS A 166 2.26 -15.61 -6.89
CA LYS A 166 2.66 -14.58 -7.87
C LYS A 166 3.16 -15.19 -9.18
N LYS A 167 3.93 -16.29 -9.13
CA LYS A 167 4.38 -17.02 -10.32
C LYS A 167 3.24 -17.67 -11.09
N LYS A 168 2.24 -18.22 -10.38
CA LYS A 168 1.07 -18.89 -10.99
C LYS A 168 0.14 -17.89 -11.70
N TYR A 169 -0.05 -16.71 -11.12
CA TYR A 169 -1.00 -15.70 -11.61
C TYR A 169 -0.31 -14.36 -11.92
N PRO A 170 0.68 -14.31 -12.83
CA PRO A 170 1.54 -13.13 -13.00
C PRO A 170 0.78 -11.89 -13.48
N THR A 171 -0.30 -12.05 -14.24
CA THR A 171 -1.10 -10.92 -14.73
C THR A 171 -2.10 -10.43 -13.68
N GLN A 172 -2.72 -11.33 -12.92
CA GLN A 172 -3.71 -10.98 -11.88
C GLN A 172 -3.05 -10.44 -10.60
N THR A 173 -1.78 -10.79 -10.36
CA THR A 173 -1.04 -10.43 -9.14
C THR A 173 0.01 -9.34 -9.37
N ALA A 174 0.05 -8.73 -10.56
CA ALA A 174 1.06 -7.71 -10.92
C ALA A 174 1.13 -6.56 -9.91
N ASN A 175 -0.01 -6.15 -9.36
CA ASN A 175 -0.13 -5.10 -8.34
C ASN A 175 -0.57 -5.65 -6.97
N ALA A 176 -0.69 -6.97 -6.84
CA ALA A 176 -1.12 -7.60 -5.59
C ALA A 176 0.07 -7.68 -4.63
N THR A 177 -0.21 -7.38 -3.37
CA THR A 177 0.71 -7.48 -2.25
C THR A 177 0.47 -8.77 -1.47
N ILE A 178 1.32 -9.06 -0.50
CA ILE A 178 1.13 -10.14 0.46
C ILE A 178 -0.20 -10.02 1.21
N ASN A 179 -0.79 -8.81 1.35
CA ASN A 179 -2.09 -8.65 2.00
C ASN A 179 -3.25 -9.15 1.15
N ASP A 180 -3.08 -9.21 -0.18
CA ASP A 180 -4.07 -9.76 -1.12
C ASP A 180 -4.00 -11.29 -1.19
N PHE A 181 -2.95 -11.89 -0.62
CA PHE A 181 -2.77 -13.33 -0.54
C PHE A 181 -3.44 -13.90 0.72
N SER A 182 -4.59 -14.54 0.53
CA SER A 182 -5.44 -15.09 1.58
C SER A 182 -5.58 -16.63 1.48
N PRO A 183 -4.50 -17.40 1.73
CA PRO A 183 -4.54 -18.85 1.71
C PRO A 183 -5.37 -19.43 2.88
N ASN A 184 -5.76 -20.70 2.77
CA ASN A 184 -6.31 -21.43 3.89
C ASN A 184 -5.25 -21.57 5.00
N GLN A 185 -5.57 -21.13 6.22
CA GLN A 185 -4.64 -21.14 7.34
C GLN A 185 -4.16 -22.55 7.71
N ALA A 186 -5.02 -23.57 7.61
CA ALA A 186 -4.64 -24.94 7.93
C ALA A 186 -3.56 -25.50 6.98
N ASP A 187 -3.59 -25.11 5.71
CA ASP A 187 -2.55 -25.48 4.73
C ASP A 187 -1.23 -24.75 5.02
N ILE A 188 -1.29 -23.49 5.45
CA ILE A 188 -0.12 -22.73 5.90
C ILE A 188 0.49 -23.36 7.16
N ASP A 189 -0.32 -23.76 8.13
CA ASP A 189 0.14 -24.39 9.37
C ASP A 189 0.80 -25.75 9.09
N ALA A 190 0.23 -26.53 8.17
CA ALA A 190 0.81 -27.81 7.73
C ALA A 190 2.17 -27.61 7.03
N LEU A 191 2.29 -26.61 6.15
CA LEU A 191 3.56 -26.25 5.51
C LEU A 191 4.58 -25.72 6.53
N ALA A 192 4.14 -24.89 7.47
CA ALA A 192 4.98 -24.36 8.54
C ALA A 192 5.56 -25.49 9.40
N LEU A 193 4.76 -26.52 9.72
CA LEU A 193 5.25 -27.69 10.44
C LEU A 193 6.32 -28.46 9.66
N LYS A 194 6.17 -28.61 8.34
CA LYS A 194 7.20 -29.25 7.48
C LYS A 194 8.51 -28.44 7.46
N ILE A 195 8.39 -27.12 7.33
CA ILE A 195 9.54 -26.18 7.41
C ILE A 195 10.23 -26.33 8.76
N GLN A 196 9.46 -26.31 9.85
CA GLN A 196 9.97 -26.46 11.21
C GLN A 196 10.73 -27.77 11.37
N ASN A 197 10.11 -28.89 11.00
CA ASN A 197 10.71 -30.21 11.13
C ASN A 197 11.98 -30.34 10.29
N HIS A 198 12.02 -29.73 9.10
CA HIS A 198 13.21 -29.73 8.26
C HIS A 198 14.36 -28.96 8.91
N LEU A 199 14.10 -27.76 9.43
CA LEU A 199 15.10 -26.99 10.16
C LEU A 199 15.55 -27.71 11.43
N ASP A 200 14.61 -28.26 12.21
CA ASP A 200 14.90 -29.02 13.44
C ASP A 200 15.77 -30.26 13.19
N THR A 201 15.64 -30.89 12.03
CA THR A 201 16.41 -32.09 11.65
C THR A 201 17.79 -31.74 11.10
N ASN A 202 17.90 -30.66 10.32
CA ASN A 202 19.12 -30.35 9.55
C ASN A 202 19.99 -29.27 10.21
N MET A 203 19.46 -28.56 11.20
CA MET A 203 20.23 -27.66 12.04
C MET A 203 20.49 -28.35 13.36
N THR A 204 21.76 -28.42 13.76
CA THR A 204 22.16 -28.85 15.10
C THR A 204 23.09 -27.81 15.72
N ALA A 205 23.42 -27.96 17.01
CA ALA A 205 24.38 -27.09 17.68
C ALA A 205 25.77 -27.04 17.02
N THR A 206 26.11 -28.06 16.23
CA THR A 206 27.41 -28.19 15.57
C THR A 206 27.32 -28.21 14.05
N VAL A 207 26.11 -28.20 13.48
CA VAL A 207 25.86 -28.24 12.04
C VAL A 207 24.94 -27.07 11.69
N LEU A 208 25.53 -26.06 11.07
CA LEU A 208 24.81 -24.88 10.60
C LEU A 208 24.56 -24.99 9.10
N PRO A 209 23.41 -24.51 8.61
CA PRO A 209 23.19 -24.37 7.17
C PRO A 209 24.26 -23.48 6.54
N ASP A 210 24.72 -23.85 5.34
CA ASP A 210 25.72 -23.12 4.59
C ASP A 210 25.17 -22.65 3.23
N ALA A 211 26.05 -22.24 2.32
CA ALA A 211 25.72 -21.77 0.99
C ALA A 211 24.94 -22.78 0.12
N THR A 212 24.91 -24.06 0.51
CA THR A 212 24.22 -25.14 -0.21
C THR A 212 22.79 -25.36 0.27
N PHE A 213 22.33 -24.65 1.30
CA PHE A 213 20.98 -24.83 1.85
C PHE A 213 19.89 -24.64 0.80
N LYS A 214 18.99 -25.63 0.76
CA LYS A 214 17.84 -25.71 -0.14
C LYS A 214 16.64 -26.31 0.57
N TRP A 215 15.45 -25.75 0.31
CA TRP A 215 14.22 -26.39 0.75
C TRP A 215 14.01 -27.71 0.01
N PRO A 216 13.61 -28.79 0.71
CA PRO A 216 13.33 -30.05 0.05
C PRO A 216 12.07 -29.93 -0.83
N ALA A 217 11.97 -30.83 -1.83
CA ALA A 217 10.85 -30.84 -2.77
C ALA A 217 9.47 -30.83 -2.07
N THR A 218 9.36 -31.52 -0.93
CA THR A 218 8.13 -31.56 -0.12
C THR A 218 7.68 -30.21 0.43
N VAL A 219 8.62 -29.30 0.72
CA VAL A 219 8.29 -27.92 1.13
C VAL A 219 7.91 -27.09 -0.09
N THR A 220 8.68 -27.20 -1.19
CA THR A 220 8.41 -26.43 -2.40
C THR A 220 7.11 -26.83 -3.10
N ASP A 221 6.77 -28.11 -3.12
CA ASP A 221 5.56 -28.62 -3.79
C ASP A 221 4.30 -28.32 -2.98
N ASP A 222 4.39 -28.38 -1.65
CA ASP A 222 3.31 -27.91 -0.78
C ASP A 222 3.07 -26.41 -0.94
N ALA A 223 4.13 -25.59 -1.01
CA ALA A 223 3.98 -24.15 -1.27
C ALA A 223 3.26 -23.88 -2.61
N LYS A 224 3.61 -24.63 -3.67
CA LYS A 224 2.89 -24.58 -4.97
C LYS A 224 1.44 -25.03 -4.85
N LYS A 225 1.14 -26.03 -4.01
CA LYS A 225 -0.21 -26.49 -3.75
C LYS A 225 -1.02 -25.39 -3.05
N VAL A 226 -0.51 -24.82 -1.96
CA VAL A 226 -1.18 -23.70 -1.25
C VAL A 226 -1.43 -22.53 -2.19
N ALA A 227 -0.42 -22.14 -2.98
CA ALA A 227 -0.55 -21.13 -4.03
C ALA A 227 -1.64 -21.48 -5.04
N SER A 228 -1.76 -22.77 -5.39
CA SER A 228 -2.71 -23.24 -6.38
C SER A 228 -4.15 -23.23 -5.90
N ASP A 229 -4.35 -23.59 -4.64
CA ASP A 229 -5.65 -23.65 -3.97
C ASP A 229 -6.12 -22.26 -3.52
N THR A 230 -5.18 -21.30 -3.40
CA THR A 230 -5.51 -19.89 -3.13
C THR A 230 -6.03 -19.22 -4.42
N PRO A 231 -7.26 -18.67 -4.41
CA PRO A 231 -7.79 -17.96 -5.57
C PRO A 231 -6.87 -16.82 -6.00
N ALA A 232 -6.77 -16.58 -7.32
CA ALA A 232 -6.19 -15.34 -7.82
C ALA A 232 -7.04 -14.15 -7.34
N PRO A 233 -6.45 -12.95 -7.15
CA PRO A 233 -7.26 -11.76 -6.97
C PRO A 233 -8.16 -11.66 -8.18
N THR A 234 -9.46 -11.39 -7.96
CA THR A 234 -10.34 -11.06 -9.08
C THR A 234 -9.68 -9.88 -9.79
N PRO A 235 -9.34 -10.00 -11.09
CA PRO A 235 -8.71 -8.90 -11.80
C PRO A 235 -9.58 -7.68 -11.56
N THR A 236 -9.00 -6.65 -10.95
CA THR A 236 -9.65 -5.36 -10.84
C THR A 236 -9.95 -4.99 -12.28
N THR A 237 -11.23 -5.00 -12.66
CA THR A 237 -11.62 -4.71 -14.03
C THR A 237 -11.00 -3.36 -14.35
N THR A 238 -10.01 -3.36 -15.25
CA THR A 238 -9.41 -2.12 -15.75
C THR A 238 -10.57 -1.26 -16.19
N GLY A 239 -10.74 -0.11 -15.54
CA GLY A 239 -11.75 0.80 -16.00
C GLY A 239 -11.39 1.21 -17.41
N ASN A 240 -12.31 1.03 -18.35
CA ASN A 240 -12.21 1.76 -19.61
C ASN A 240 -12.43 3.23 -19.23
N ILE A 241 -11.35 3.97 -18.99
CA ILE A 241 -11.44 5.34 -18.48
C ILE A 241 -11.64 6.28 -19.65
N ALA A 242 -12.80 6.92 -19.71
CA ALA A 242 -13.02 8.07 -20.58
C ALA A 242 -12.61 9.34 -19.85
N THR A 243 -11.95 10.26 -20.55
CA THR A 243 -11.55 11.58 -20.03
C THR A 243 -12.07 12.68 -20.94
N GLY A 244 -12.19 13.90 -20.41
CA GLY A 244 -12.59 15.05 -21.21
C GLY A 244 -12.74 16.32 -20.39
N GLU A 245 -13.22 17.36 -21.06
CA GLU A 245 -13.57 18.64 -20.47
C GLU A 245 -15.01 18.99 -20.86
N ALA A 246 -15.76 19.58 -19.94
CA ALA A 246 -17.11 20.06 -20.16
C ALA A 246 -17.31 21.40 -19.45
N TYR A 247 -18.13 22.27 -20.02
CA TYR A 247 -18.64 23.46 -19.34
C TYR A 247 -20.08 23.17 -18.89
N ILE A 248 -20.55 23.73 -17.77
CA ILE A 248 -21.93 23.56 -17.30
C ILE A 248 -22.48 24.94 -16.94
N GLN A 249 -23.62 25.30 -17.53
CA GLN A 249 -24.33 26.54 -17.27
C GLN A 249 -25.51 26.31 -16.32
N PRO A 250 -26.00 27.35 -15.59
CA PRO A 250 -27.22 27.27 -14.82
C PRO A 250 -28.40 26.77 -15.66
N GLY A 251 -29.11 25.74 -15.16
CA GLY A 251 -30.22 25.11 -15.88
C GLY A 251 -29.81 24.02 -16.88
N PHE A 252 -28.53 23.66 -16.94
CA PHE A 252 -28.02 22.52 -17.70
C PHE A 252 -27.48 21.43 -16.77
N GLN A 253 -27.50 20.19 -17.25
CA GLN A 253 -26.85 19.06 -16.62
C GLN A 253 -25.84 18.40 -17.56
N TRP A 254 -24.77 17.88 -16.99
CA TRP A 254 -23.79 17.05 -17.67
C TRP A 254 -23.97 15.58 -17.29
N LEU A 255 -23.90 14.71 -18.28
CA LEU A 255 -23.89 13.25 -18.11
C LEU A 255 -22.57 12.66 -18.64
N PRO A 256 -22.05 11.59 -18.03
CA PRO A 256 -20.89 10.86 -18.53
C PRO A 256 -21.07 10.46 -20.00
N GLY A 257 -20.08 10.78 -20.83
CA GLY A 257 -20.07 10.50 -22.27
C GLY A 257 -20.65 11.62 -23.14
N GLN A 258 -21.11 12.73 -22.54
CA GLN A 258 -21.55 13.90 -23.29
C GLN A 258 -20.46 14.96 -23.34
N THR A 259 -20.24 15.49 -24.54
CA THR A 259 -19.37 16.65 -24.79
C THR A 259 -20.12 17.97 -24.61
N GLU A 260 -21.44 17.97 -24.75
CA GLU A 260 -22.31 19.13 -24.58
C GLU A 260 -23.33 18.88 -23.47
N PRO A 261 -23.52 19.83 -22.53
CA PRO A 261 -24.56 19.74 -21.49
C PRO A 261 -25.96 19.74 -22.09
N GLN A 262 -26.87 19.06 -21.41
CA GLN A 262 -28.28 19.04 -21.76
C GLN A 262 -29.05 20.07 -20.95
N GLN A 263 -29.89 20.86 -21.62
CA GLN A 263 -30.82 21.75 -20.95
C GLN A 263 -31.81 20.93 -20.13
N VAL A 264 -31.97 21.29 -18.87
CA VAL A 264 -32.97 20.68 -17.99
C VAL A 264 -34.23 21.54 -18.06
N SER A 265 -35.30 21.03 -18.69
CA SER A 265 -36.59 21.72 -18.67
C SER A 265 -37.07 21.81 -17.22
N GLN A 266 -37.23 23.04 -16.72
CA GLN A 266 -37.56 23.30 -15.31
C GLN A 266 -38.96 22.82 -14.91
N MET A 267 -39.77 22.31 -15.85
CA MET A 267 -41.15 21.92 -15.58
C MET A 267 -41.54 20.67 -16.39
N GLN A 268 -42.02 19.66 -15.67
CA GLN A 268 -42.99 18.61 -16.05
C GLN A 268 -42.57 17.15 -16.16
N THR A 269 -41.30 16.77 -16.29
CA THR A 269 -40.90 15.35 -16.19
C THR A 269 -39.54 15.20 -15.51
N VAL A 270 -39.47 14.34 -14.50
CA VAL A 270 -38.19 13.87 -13.96
C VAL A 270 -37.43 13.23 -15.13
N PRO A 271 -36.24 13.72 -15.50
CA PRO A 271 -35.49 13.12 -16.59
C PRO A 271 -35.17 11.67 -16.25
N GLU A 272 -35.12 10.83 -17.28
CA GLU A 272 -34.76 9.41 -17.15
C GLU A 272 -33.37 9.23 -16.52
N LYS A 273 -32.49 10.25 -16.64
CA LYS A 273 -31.15 10.28 -16.07
C LYS A 273 -30.87 11.60 -15.35
N ILE A 274 -30.27 11.48 -14.17
CA ILE A 274 -29.89 12.61 -13.32
C ILE A 274 -28.39 12.83 -13.45
N GLY A 275 -28.00 13.98 -14.01
CA GLY A 275 -26.60 14.36 -14.19
C GLY A 275 -26.09 15.33 -13.12
N ILE A 276 -24.88 15.84 -13.35
CA ILE A 276 -24.28 16.91 -12.54
C ILE A 276 -24.69 18.24 -13.15
N ALA A 277 -25.33 19.08 -12.34
CA ALA A 277 -25.80 20.39 -12.72
C ALA A 277 -25.08 21.48 -11.92
N PHE A 278 -25.02 22.67 -12.52
CA PHE A 278 -24.52 23.89 -11.90
C PHE A 278 -25.70 24.79 -11.57
N PHE A 279 -25.83 25.24 -10.31
CA PHE A 279 -26.97 26.03 -9.88
C PHE A 279 -26.70 26.81 -8.59
N PRO A 280 -27.44 27.90 -8.33
CA PRO A 280 -27.41 28.55 -7.03
C PRO A 280 -28.19 27.72 -5.99
N LEU A 281 -27.64 27.58 -4.78
CA LEU A 281 -28.38 27.05 -3.64
C LEU A 281 -29.60 27.94 -3.31
N PRO A 282 -30.67 27.36 -2.75
CA PRO A 282 -31.82 28.14 -2.30
C PRO A 282 -31.44 29.26 -1.33
N ALA A 283 -32.27 30.30 -1.29
CA ALA A 283 -32.19 31.33 -0.28
C ALA A 283 -32.19 30.69 1.13
N PRO A 284 -31.41 31.24 2.09
CA PRO A 284 -30.68 32.51 2.01
C PRO A 284 -29.29 32.41 1.37
N ASP A 285 -28.85 31.21 0.99
CA ASP A 285 -27.44 30.95 0.66
C ASP A 285 -27.03 31.50 -0.71
N ASN A 286 -27.83 31.24 -1.76
CA ASN A 286 -27.62 31.69 -3.14
C ASN A 286 -26.23 31.40 -3.74
N ARG A 287 -25.36 30.66 -3.04
CA ARG A 287 -24.03 30.24 -3.50
C ARG A 287 -24.15 29.27 -4.67
N LEU A 288 -23.32 29.45 -5.67
CA LEU A 288 -23.21 28.52 -6.80
C LEU A 288 -22.62 27.20 -6.33
N THR A 289 -23.22 26.09 -6.73
CA THR A 289 -22.83 24.74 -6.35
C THR A 289 -22.92 23.77 -7.53
N LEU A 290 -22.33 22.59 -7.36
CA LEU A 290 -22.48 21.42 -8.24
C LEU A 290 -23.35 20.37 -7.54
N GLY A 291 -24.21 19.67 -8.26
CA GLY A 291 -25.05 18.64 -7.66
C GLY A 291 -26.14 18.13 -8.60
N ASN A 292 -27.22 17.59 -8.05
CA ASN A 292 -28.43 17.34 -8.82
C ASN A 292 -29.39 18.55 -8.73
N PHE A 293 -29.81 19.10 -9.87
CA PHE A 293 -30.66 20.29 -9.94
C PHE A 293 -32.08 20.09 -9.38
N PHE A 294 -32.51 18.86 -9.13
CA PHE A 294 -33.92 18.52 -8.82
C PHE A 294 -34.35 18.76 -7.37
N GLY A 295 -33.45 19.21 -6.50
CA GLY A 295 -33.73 19.42 -5.07
C GLY A 295 -34.58 20.65 -4.68
N PRO A 296 -34.46 21.83 -5.32
CA PRO A 296 -35.04 23.05 -4.74
C PRO A 296 -36.45 23.43 -5.23
N PHE A 297 -36.98 22.80 -6.30
CA PHE A 297 -38.24 23.24 -6.93
C PHE A 297 -39.41 22.25 -6.87
N THR A 298 -39.22 21.06 -6.32
CA THR A 298 -40.32 20.10 -6.12
C THR A 298 -40.30 19.54 -4.69
N PRO A 299 -41.40 19.64 -3.93
CA PRO A 299 -41.50 19.11 -2.56
C PRO A 299 -41.50 17.56 -2.49
N PHE A 300 -41.26 16.86 -3.60
CA PHE A 300 -41.29 15.40 -3.68
C PHE A 300 -40.05 14.84 -4.41
N ALA A 301 -39.14 14.28 -3.59
CA ALA A 301 -38.62 12.92 -3.75
C ALA A 301 -37.49 12.56 -4.74
N ASN A 302 -36.65 13.47 -5.23
CA ASN A 302 -35.39 13.02 -5.86
C ASN A 302 -34.12 13.56 -5.20
N GLN A 303 -33.92 13.08 -3.98
CA GLN A 303 -32.66 13.09 -3.23
C GLN A 303 -31.67 12.09 -3.83
N THR A 304 -31.39 12.14 -5.13
CA THR A 304 -30.31 11.32 -5.69
C THR A 304 -28.99 11.94 -5.30
N THR A 305 -28.13 11.19 -4.63
CA THR A 305 -26.79 11.64 -4.30
C THR A 305 -25.87 11.36 -5.48
N VAL A 306 -25.12 12.36 -5.94
CA VAL A 306 -24.37 12.27 -7.20
C VAL A 306 -22.92 12.73 -7.10
N ILE A 307 -22.55 13.49 -6.07
CA ILE A 307 -21.22 14.09 -5.98
C ILE A 307 -20.70 14.14 -4.54
N ARG A 308 -19.38 14.00 -4.35
CA ARG A 308 -18.72 14.21 -3.06
C ARG A 308 -17.37 14.92 -3.26
N TYR A 309 -17.04 15.81 -2.33
CA TYR A 309 -15.80 16.58 -2.34
C TYR A 309 -14.62 15.76 -1.78
N LEU A 310 -13.44 15.88 -2.40
CA LEU A 310 -12.22 15.20 -1.99
C LEU A 310 -11.17 16.24 -1.51
N PRO A 311 -11.17 16.65 -0.22
CA PRO A 311 -10.37 17.78 0.26
C PRO A 311 -8.86 17.57 0.16
N ASN A 312 -8.39 16.32 0.19
CA ASN A 312 -6.98 15.96 0.15
C ASN A 312 -6.48 15.63 -1.26
N VAL A 313 -7.29 15.85 -2.29
CA VAL A 313 -6.97 15.52 -3.68
C VAL A 313 -6.85 16.79 -4.50
N THR A 314 -5.66 17.02 -5.06
CA THR A 314 -5.32 18.25 -5.81
C THR A 314 -5.32 18.07 -7.32
N SER A 315 -5.48 16.84 -7.81
CA SER A 315 -5.55 16.55 -9.24
C SER A 315 -6.48 15.39 -9.55
N LEU A 316 -7.06 15.43 -10.74
CA LEU A 316 -7.90 14.36 -11.25
C LEU A 316 -7.14 13.01 -11.30
N ASP A 317 -5.84 13.02 -11.62
CA ASP A 317 -5.02 11.81 -11.75
C ASP A 317 -4.86 11.04 -10.44
N ALA A 318 -4.83 11.75 -9.31
CA ALA A 318 -4.71 11.15 -7.98
C ALA A 318 -5.95 10.36 -7.53
N VAL A 319 -7.10 10.49 -8.21
CA VAL A 319 -8.29 9.70 -7.89
C VAL A 319 -8.21 8.33 -8.57
N THR A 320 -7.80 7.30 -7.84
CA THR A 320 -7.70 5.92 -8.36
C THR A 320 -8.97 5.11 -8.15
N GLN A 321 -9.85 5.53 -7.25
CA GLN A 321 -11.12 4.87 -6.95
C GLN A 321 -12.18 5.89 -6.52
N ALA A 322 -13.41 5.72 -6.99
CA ALA A 322 -14.56 6.52 -6.56
C ALA A 322 -15.16 5.98 -5.24
N GLY A 323 -15.76 6.87 -4.45
CA GLY A 323 -16.37 6.54 -3.17
C GLY A 323 -17.70 5.81 -3.22
N ASP A 324 -18.22 5.52 -2.02
CA ASP A 324 -19.46 4.78 -1.78
C ASP A 324 -20.60 5.66 -1.26
N THR A 325 -20.27 6.88 -0.84
CA THR A 325 -21.22 7.82 -0.26
C THR A 325 -21.12 9.11 -1.03
N TYR A 326 -22.26 9.57 -1.53
CA TYR A 326 -22.37 10.81 -2.29
C TYR A 326 -23.35 11.73 -1.58
N ASN A 327 -23.33 13.00 -1.98
CA ASN A 327 -24.25 14.02 -1.53
C ASN A 327 -25.11 14.52 -2.71
N HIS A 328 -26.24 15.16 -2.42
CA HIS A 328 -27.09 15.79 -3.45
C HIS A 328 -26.37 16.94 -4.15
N HIS A 329 -25.51 17.66 -3.41
CA HIS A 329 -24.71 18.75 -3.92
C HIS A 329 -23.37 18.81 -3.18
N ALA A 330 -22.42 19.53 -3.76
CA ALA A 330 -21.02 19.61 -3.37
C ALA A 330 -20.79 20.06 -1.91
N PHE A 331 -21.74 20.81 -1.34
CA PHE A 331 -21.67 21.34 0.03
C PHE A 331 -22.49 20.53 1.05
N GLY A 332 -23.18 19.48 0.62
CA GLY A 332 -23.92 18.60 1.52
C GLY A 332 -22.97 17.64 2.23
N GLY A 333 -23.15 17.41 3.53
CA GLY A 333 -22.47 16.33 4.28
C GLY A 333 -21.04 16.61 4.78
N ASP A 334 -20.21 17.33 4.02
CA ASP A 334 -18.80 17.60 4.37
C ASP A 334 -18.53 19.09 4.62
N SER A 335 -18.03 19.42 5.81
CA SER A 335 -17.87 20.79 6.35
C SER A 335 -16.72 21.61 5.74
N GLN A 336 -16.02 21.12 4.71
CA GLN A 336 -14.77 21.73 4.24
C GLN A 336 -14.88 22.59 2.98
N ALA A 337 -15.78 22.28 2.04
CA ALA A 337 -15.99 23.14 0.87
C ALA A 337 -17.07 24.19 1.18
N THR A 338 -16.68 25.46 1.23
CA THR A 338 -17.60 26.58 1.46
C THR A 338 -17.94 27.35 0.19
N GLN A 339 -17.25 27.09 -0.92
CA GLN A 339 -17.56 27.61 -2.24
C GLN A 339 -16.88 26.74 -3.31
N LEU A 340 -17.36 26.82 -4.55
CA LEU A 340 -16.67 26.23 -5.70
C LEU A 340 -15.41 27.06 -6.00
N ALA A 341 -14.29 26.38 -6.22
CA ALA A 341 -13.00 26.98 -6.53
C ALA A 341 -12.21 26.10 -7.49
N GLU A 342 -11.32 26.73 -8.27
CA GLU A 342 -10.41 26.02 -9.17
C GLU A 342 -9.60 24.96 -8.41
N ASN A 343 -9.31 23.86 -9.11
CA ASN A 343 -8.58 22.70 -8.61
C ASN A 343 -9.26 21.87 -7.51
N GLN A 344 -10.47 22.23 -7.09
CA GLN A 344 -11.26 21.33 -6.25
C GLN A 344 -11.61 20.06 -7.03
N VAL A 345 -11.41 18.91 -6.40
CA VAL A 345 -11.69 17.59 -6.97
C VAL A 345 -12.88 16.97 -6.26
N TYR A 346 -13.76 16.36 -7.06
CA TYR A 346 -14.94 15.66 -6.61
C TYR A 346 -14.99 14.29 -7.25
N ASP A 347 -15.49 13.29 -6.53
CA ASP A 347 -15.95 12.05 -7.16
C ASP A 347 -17.47 12.09 -7.37
N PHE A 348 -17.94 11.27 -8.32
CA PHE A 348 -19.35 11.22 -8.68
C PHE A 348 -19.84 9.82 -9.01
N LEU A 349 -21.15 9.65 -8.86
CA LEU A 349 -21.92 8.50 -9.35
C LEU A 349 -23.12 9.01 -10.15
N VAL A 350 -23.11 8.77 -11.46
CA VAL A 350 -24.16 9.23 -12.39
C VAL A 350 -24.56 8.09 -13.30
N ASP A 351 -25.85 7.71 -13.31
CA ASP A 351 -26.39 6.62 -14.14
C ASP A 351 -25.60 5.30 -14.02
N GLY A 352 -25.09 5.01 -12.82
CA GLY A 352 -24.26 3.82 -12.54
C GLY A 352 -22.80 3.93 -12.99
N TYR A 353 -22.39 5.05 -13.59
CA TYR A 353 -20.99 5.35 -13.88
C TYR A 353 -20.33 6.04 -12.70
N TYR A 354 -19.20 5.49 -12.27
CA TYR A 354 -18.34 6.10 -11.28
C TYR A 354 -17.25 6.93 -11.97
N GLY A 355 -16.97 8.11 -11.41
CA GLY A 355 -15.97 9.01 -11.97
C GLY A 355 -15.46 10.04 -10.99
N ALA A 356 -14.60 10.90 -11.48
CA ALA A 356 -14.11 12.07 -10.80
C ALA A 356 -14.12 13.27 -11.73
N LEU A 357 -14.24 14.45 -11.16
CA LEU A 357 -14.12 15.72 -11.85
C LEU A 357 -13.25 16.69 -11.05
N GLN A 358 -12.60 17.60 -11.76
CA GLN A 358 -11.82 18.69 -11.20
C GLN A 358 -12.37 19.99 -11.78
N ILE A 359 -12.60 20.99 -10.92
CA ILE A 359 -12.98 22.32 -11.37
C ILE A 359 -11.79 22.95 -12.07
N HIS A 360 -11.93 23.19 -13.37
CA HIS A 360 -10.93 23.85 -14.17
C HIS A 360 -11.06 25.38 -14.12
N ALA A 361 -12.30 25.89 -14.15
CA ALA A 361 -12.61 27.31 -14.04
C ALA A 361 -14.03 27.49 -13.46
N VAL A 362 -14.27 28.59 -12.75
CA VAL A 362 -15.61 28.94 -12.21
C VAL A 362 -15.93 30.41 -12.45
N SER A 363 -17.15 30.70 -12.85
CA SER A 363 -17.70 32.04 -13.04
C SER A 363 -19.15 32.11 -12.56
N ALA A 364 -19.76 33.29 -12.63
CA ALA A 364 -21.17 33.46 -12.29
C ALA A 364 -22.13 32.73 -13.25
N GLU A 365 -21.69 32.50 -14.50
CA GLU A 365 -22.55 32.00 -15.59
C GLU A 365 -22.22 30.56 -15.99
N MET A 366 -21.06 30.04 -15.59
CA MET A 366 -20.62 28.69 -15.95
C MET A 366 -19.52 28.17 -15.03
N VAL A 367 -19.40 26.85 -14.99
CA VAL A 367 -18.26 26.12 -14.45
C VAL A 367 -17.67 25.21 -15.51
N THR A 368 -16.36 25.25 -15.68
CA THR A 368 -15.62 24.31 -16.55
C THR A 368 -15.03 23.22 -15.68
N ILE A 369 -15.28 21.97 -16.05
CA ILE A 369 -14.79 20.78 -15.36
C ILE A 369 -13.93 19.93 -16.28
N ARG A 370 -12.85 19.37 -15.76
CA ARG A 370 -12.17 18.21 -16.34
C ARG A 370 -12.71 16.97 -15.66
N TYR A 371 -12.94 15.90 -16.40
CA TYR A 371 -13.50 14.67 -15.84
C TYR A 371 -12.75 13.44 -16.31
N LYS A 372 -12.84 12.40 -15.49
CA LYS A 372 -12.55 11.02 -15.89
C LYS A 372 -13.59 10.09 -15.28
N TYR A 373 -14.03 9.08 -16.02
CA TYR A 373 -14.98 8.10 -15.48
C TYR A 373 -14.79 6.73 -16.11
N ASN A 374 -15.21 5.71 -15.38
CA ASN A 374 -15.19 4.35 -15.86
C ASN A 374 -16.39 4.11 -16.78
N THR A 375 -16.18 3.76 -18.05
CA THR A 375 -17.27 3.48 -19.00
C THR A 375 -17.97 2.14 -18.72
N THR A 376 -17.53 1.37 -17.73
CA THR A 376 -18.21 0.17 -17.23
C THR A 376 -19.05 0.53 -16.01
N LYS A 377 -20.38 0.46 -16.14
CA LYS A 377 -21.30 0.72 -15.02
C LYS A 377 -20.99 -0.19 -13.82
N GLY A 378 -21.08 0.35 -12.61
CA GLY A 378 -20.81 -0.37 -11.36
C GLY A 378 -19.32 -0.45 -10.97
N ASN A 379 -18.39 -0.14 -11.88
CA ASN A 379 -16.96 -0.25 -11.61
C ASN A 379 -16.40 1.08 -11.06
N LYS A 380 -15.91 1.03 -9.81
CA LYS A 380 -15.37 2.18 -9.07
C LYS A 380 -13.92 2.48 -9.38
N ASN A 381 -13.22 1.62 -10.11
CA ASN A 381 -11.81 1.79 -10.43
C ASN A 381 -11.63 2.91 -11.47
N LEU A 382 -10.84 3.92 -11.13
CA LEU A 382 -10.54 5.09 -11.97
C LEU A 382 -9.06 5.16 -12.36
N ASN A 383 -8.29 4.12 -12.07
CA ASN A 383 -6.89 4.05 -12.47
C ASN A 383 -6.81 3.67 -13.97
N PRO A 384 -6.25 4.56 -14.83
CA PRO A 384 -6.07 4.26 -16.25
C PRO A 384 -5.00 3.18 -16.50
N GLN A 385 -4.16 2.87 -15.51
CA GLN A 385 -3.12 1.85 -15.61
C GLN A 385 -3.52 0.53 -14.95
N ALA A 386 -4.05 -0.38 -15.77
CA ALA A 386 -3.87 -1.81 -15.50
C ALA A 386 -3.41 -2.61 -16.73
N PHE A 387 -2.99 -1.95 -17.83
CA PHE A 387 -2.44 -2.65 -19.00
C PHE A 387 -1.32 -1.92 -19.75
N ALA A 388 -0.47 -1.16 -19.05
CA ALA A 388 0.73 -0.53 -19.64
C ALA A 388 2.05 -1.24 -19.29
N ALA A 389 2.01 -2.56 -19.10
CA ALA A 389 3.22 -3.41 -19.02
C ALA A 389 3.20 -4.54 -20.06
N LYS A 390 2.56 -4.31 -21.22
CA LYS A 390 2.82 -5.09 -22.45
C LYS A 390 3.72 -4.28 -23.38
N ILE A 391 5.00 -4.18 -23.03
CA ILE A 391 6.06 -3.91 -24.00
C ILE A 391 7.23 -4.86 -23.69
N ALA A 392 7.41 -5.79 -24.62
CA ALA A 392 8.63 -6.47 -25.04
C ALA A 392 9.62 -6.99 -23.98
N TYR A 393 9.59 -8.31 -23.79
CA TYR A 393 10.77 -9.15 -23.98
C TYR A 393 10.42 -10.36 -24.83
#